data_AF-A0A964QUE1-F1
#
_entry.id   AF-A0A964QUE1-F1
#
_cell.length_a   1.000
_cell.length_b   1.000
_cell.length_c   1.000
_cell.angle_alpha   90.00
_cell.angle_beta   90.00
_cell.angle_gamma   90.00
#
_symmetry.space_group_name_H-M   'P 1'
#
loop_
_entity.id
_entity.type
_entity.pdbx_description
1 polymer ?
#
loop_
_entity_poly.entity_id
_entity_poly.type
_entity_poly.pdbx_seq_one_letter_code
_entity_poly.pdbx_strand_id
1 'polypeptide(L)'
;MRDKNPWWKPAIEILGQVSMWVVVPIMASLFIGKYLDTRYGTSPWMFLTLSCIGFIISSFGIVRTTKDYLQKLENEVHGKPDNTNKPKIGN
;
A
#
# COMPACT_ATOMS: atom_id res chain seq x y z
N MET A 1 -0.37 -29.46 -12.08
CA MET A 1 -1.10 -28.18 -12.19
C MET A 1 -0.04 -27.10 -12.12
N ARG A 2 0.15 -26.30 -13.18
CA ARG A 2 1.21 -25.27 -13.23
C ARG A 2 0.61 -24.00 -12.65
N ASP A 3 1.18 -23.49 -11.57
CA ASP A 3 0.74 -22.27 -10.90
C ASP A 3 0.80 -21.13 -11.92
N LYS A 4 -0.35 -20.73 -12.46
CA LYS A 4 -0.44 -19.79 -13.60
C LYS A 4 -0.20 -18.34 -13.20
N ASN A 5 0.11 -18.07 -11.93
CA ASN A 5 0.37 -16.73 -11.46
C ASN A 5 1.85 -16.38 -11.71
N PRO A 6 2.13 -15.37 -12.54
CA PRO A 6 3.51 -15.00 -12.82
C PRO A 6 4.19 -14.45 -11.57
N TRP A 7 5.42 -14.91 -11.27
CA TRP A 7 6.19 -14.54 -10.07
C TRP A 7 6.45 -13.03 -9.89
N TRP A 8 6.36 -12.27 -10.98
CA TRP A 8 6.55 -10.82 -11.04
C TRP A 8 5.26 -10.02 -10.79
N LYS A 9 4.09 -10.67 -10.94
CA LYS A 9 2.77 -10.06 -10.69
C LYS A 9 2.63 -9.47 -9.28
N PRO A 10 2.93 -10.20 -8.19
CA PRO A 10 2.83 -9.64 -6.84
C PRO A 10 3.76 -8.43 -6.62
N ALA A 11 4.96 -8.43 -7.19
CA ALA A 11 5.88 -7.30 -7.08
C ALA A 11 5.31 -6.03 -7.75
N ILE A 12 4.72 -6.17 -8.94
CA ILE A 12 4.06 -5.05 -9.65
C ILE A 12 2.82 -4.57 -8.88
N GLU A 13 2.07 -5.49 -8.28
CA GLU A 13 0.85 -5.17 -7.53
C GLU A 13 1.14 -4.30 -6.30
N ILE A 14 2.13 -4.68 -5.48
CA ILE A 14 2.57 -3.88 -4.33
C ILE A 14 3.10 -2.52 -4.79
N LEU A 15 3.91 -2.50 -5.84
CA LEU A 15 4.50 -1.27 -6.35
C LEU A 15 3.43 -0.29 -6.83
N GLY A 16 2.42 -0.78 -7.56
CA GLY A 16 1.27 0.02 -7.97
C GLY A 16 0.48 0.54 -6.78
N GLN A 17 0.21 -0.32 -5.79
CA GLN A 17 -0.55 0.04 -4.60
C GLN A 17 0.17 1.10 -3.76
N VAL A 18 1.47 0.96 -3.55
CA VAL A 18 2.32 1.95 -2.84
C VAL A 18 2.39 3.26 -3.63
N SER A 19 2.56 3.20 -4.95
CA SER A 19 2.64 4.39 -5.81
C SER A 19 1.34 5.20 -5.79
N MET A 20 0.18 4.54 -5.78
CA MET A 20 -1.11 5.22 -5.64
C MET A 20 -1.21 6.00 -4.32
N TRP A 21 -0.73 5.42 -3.21
CA TRP A 21 -0.73 6.09 -1.91
C TRP A 21 0.15 7.35 -1.87
N VAL A 22 1.11 7.51 -2.79
CA VAL A 22 1.93 8.72 -2.93
C VAL A 22 1.27 9.73 -3.86
N VAL A 23 0.83 9.29 -5.04
CA VAL A 23 0.27 10.19 -6.07
C VAL A 23 -1.05 10.81 -5.62
N VAL A 24 -1.92 10.05 -4.96
CA VAL A 24 -3.24 10.53 -4.50
C VAL A 24 -3.14 11.75 -3.58
N PRO A 25 -2.39 11.72 -2.46
CA PRO A 25 -2.28 12.87 -1.57
C PRO A 25 -1.54 14.06 -2.20
N ILE A 26 -0.58 13.82 -3.09
CA ILE A 26 0.10 14.91 -3.83
C ILE A 26 -0.89 15.63 -4.74
N MET A 27 -1.65 14.88 -5.55
CA MET A 27 -2.67 15.45 -6.43
C MET A 27 -3.76 16.15 -5.64
N ALA A 28 -4.25 15.53 -4.56
CA ALA A 28 -5.24 16.16 -3.67
C ALA A 28 -4.71 17.47 -3.07
N SER A 29 -3.46 17.49 -2.62
CA SER A 29 -2.80 18.68 -2.09
C SER A 29 -2.66 19.78 -3.14
N LEU A 30 -2.32 19.45 -4.38
CA LEU A 30 -2.21 20.41 -5.48
C LEU A 30 -3.54 21.09 -5.79
N PHE A 31 -4.62 20.32 -5.95
CA PHE A 31 -5.92 20.88 -6.30
C PHE A 31 -6.53 21.71 -5.16
N ILE A 32 -6.51 21.16 -3.94
CA ILE A 32 -7.11 21.82 -2.77
C ILE A 32 -6.22 23.01 -2.33
N GLY A 33 -4.90 22.81 -2.27
CA GLY A 33 -3.95 23.84 -1.85
C GLY A 33 -3.94 25.04 -2.77
N LYS A 34 -3.98 24.83 -4.10
CA LYS A 34 -4.06 25.93 -5.08
C LYS A 34 -5.40 26.67 -5.02
N TYR A 35 -6.50 25.96 -4.79
CA TYR A 35 -7.81 26.60 -4.62
C TYR A 35 -7.86 27.48 -3.37
N LEU A 36 -7.28 27.00 -2.26
CA LEU A 36 -7.23 27.73 -1.00
C LEU A 36 -6.26 28.92 -1.07
N ASP A 37 -5.07 28.76 -1.65
CA ASP A 37 -4.12 29.89 -1.89
C ASP A 37 -4.78 31.01 -2.70
N THR A 38 -5.52 30.66 -3.76
CA THR A 38 -6.21 31.65 -4.61
C THR A 38 -7.29 32.41 -3.84
N ARG A 39 -7.90 31.77 -2.83
CA ARG A 39 -8.97 32.38 -2.02
C ARG A 39 -8.43 33.31 -0.92
N TYR A 40 -7.26 33.00 -0.36
CA TYR A 40 -6.69 33.75 0.78
C TYR A 40 -5.57 34.72 0.40
N GLY A 41 -5.09 34.69 -0.85
CA GLY A 41 -4.06 35.62 -1.36
C GLY A 41 -2.68 35.45 -0.71
N THR A 42 -2.52 34.44 0.14
CA THR A 42 -1.27 34.07 0.79
C THR A 42 -0.38 33.30 -0.18
N SER A 43 0.88 33.75 -0.32
CA SER A 43 1.97 32.99 -0.94
C SER A 43 2.12 31.62 -0.23
N PRO A 44 2.66 30.57 -0.88
CA PRO A 44 2.11 29.20 -0.92
C PRO A 44 2.19 28.39 0.39
N TRP A 45 1.64 28.93 1.46
CA TRP A 45 1.63 28.35 2.80
C TRP A 45 0.53 27.29 2.96
N MET A 46 -0.60 27.44 2.28
CA MET A 46 -1.67 26.43 2.30
C MET A 46 -1.27 25.19 1.52
N PHE A 47 -0.58 25.34 0.40
CA PHE A 47 0.00 24.21 -0.31
C PHE A 47 1.04 23.47 0.55
N LEU A 48 1.86 24.20 1.30
CA LEU A 48 2.89 23.60 2.16
C LEU A 48 2.29 22.78 3.31
N THR A 49 1.33 23.35 4.04
CA THR A 49 0.64 22.64 5.13
C THR A 49 -0.14 21.44 4.63
N LEU A 50 -0.81 21.56 3.48
CA LEU A 50 -1.58 20.46 2.91
C LEU A 50 -0.67 19.35 2.35
N SER A 51 0.49 19.70 1.82
CA SER A 51 1.49 18.72 1.39
C SER A 51 2.10 17.98 2.58
N CYS A 52 2.35 18.66 3.70
CA CYS A 52 2.76 18.01 4.95
C CYS A 52 1.69 17.03 5.44
N ILE A 53 0.41 17.41 5.44
CA ILE A 53 -0.70 16.53 5.82
C ILE A 53 -0.80 15.34 4.86
N GLY A 54 -0.74 15.60 3.55
CA GLY A 54 -0.76 14.55 2.52
C GLY A 54 0.40 13.58 2.65
N PHE A 55 1.58 14.06 3.00
CA PHE A 55 2.77 13.23 3.22
C PHE A 55 2.63 12.32 4.44
N ILE A 56 2.04 12.82 5.54
CA ILE A 56 1.74 12.02 6.73
C ILE A 56 0.72 10.93 6.38
N ILE A 57 -0.38 11.30 5.69
CA ILE A 57 -1.41 10.34 5.27
C ILE A 57 -0.81 9.27 4.36
N SER A 58 0.02 9.67 3.40
CA SER A 58 0.74 8.74 2.51
C SER A 58 1.59 7.76 3.30
N SER A 59 2.42 8.27 4.21
CA SER A 59 3.31 7.45 5.05
C SER A 59 2.53 6.42 5.87
N PHE A 60 1.43 6.83 6.50
CA PHE A 60 0.56 5.90 7.23
C PHE A 60 -0.12 4.86 6.31
N GLY A 61 -0.62 5.29 5.14
CA GLY A 61 -1.27 4.41 4.18
C GLY A 61 -0.33 3.34 3.61
N ILE A 62 0.91 3.72 3.31
CA ILE A 62 1.97 2.81 2.85
C ILE A 62 2.30 1.81 3.96
N VAL A 63 2.58 2.27 5.18
CA VAL A 63 2.94 1.39 6.30
C VAL A 63 1.83 0.37 6.58
N ARG A 64 0.57 0.80 6.56
CA ARG A 64 -0.58 -0.10 6.73
C ARG A 64 -0.67 -1.13 5.60
N THR A 65 -0.57 -0.67 4.35
CA THR A 65 -0.64 -1.55 3.17
C THR A 65 0.46 -2.59 3.17
N THR A 66 1.70 -2.18 3.45
CA THR A 66 2.85 -3.08 3.52
C THR A 66 2.70 -4.09 4.65
N LYS A 67 2.20 -3.68 5.82
CA LYS A 67 1.92 -4.59 6.94
C LYS A 67 0.85 -5.62 6.59
N ASP A 68 -0.27 -5.19 6.01
CA ASP A 68 -1.34 -6.08 5.57
C ASP A 68 -0.84 -7.08 4.51
N TYR A 69 0.01 -6.61 3.60
CA TYR A 69 0.62 -7.46 2.58
C TYR A 69 1.59 -8.49 3.19
N LEU A 70 2.46 -8.07 4.10
CA LEU A 70 3.38 -8.96 4.82
C LEU A 70 2.60 -10.01 5.64
N GLN A 71 1.53 -9.62 6.30
CA GLN A 71 0.69 -10.55 7.07
C GLN A 71 -0.03 -11.56 6.18
N LYS A 72 -0.48 -11.14 4.99
CA LYS A 72 -1.03 -12.07 3.99
C LYS A 72 0.02 -13.08 3.52
N LEU A 73 1.23 -12.61 3.22
CA LEU A 73 2.33 -13.51 2.85
C LEU A 73 2.68 -14.50 3.97
N GLU A 74 2.77 -14.03 5.22
CA GLU A 74 3.04 -14.89 6.37
C GLU A 74 1.94 -15.95 6.55
N ASN A 75 0.67 -15.59 6.39
CA ASN A 75 -0.44 -16.54 6.45
C ASN A 75 -0.45 -17.51 5.25
N GLU A 76 -0.01 -17.11 4.07
CA GLU A 76 0.16 -18.04 2.94
C GLU A 76 1.32 -19.03 3.19
N VAL A 77 2.39 -18.57 3.85
CA VAL A 77 3.59 -19.36 4.15
C VAL A 77 3.37 -20.29 5.37
N HIS A 78 2.71 -19.82 6.43
CA HIS A 78 2.47 -20.56 7.68
C HIS A 78 1.05 -21.17 7.80
N GLY A 79 0.09 -20.76 6.97
CA GLY A 79 -1.32 -21.18 7.06
C GLY A 79 -1.66 -22.51 6.38
N LYS A 80 -0.68 -23.27 5.88
CA LYS A 80 -0.87 -24.70 5.61
C LYS A 80 -0.39 -25.48 6.83
N PRO A 81 -1.26 -26.03 7.69
CA PRO A 81 -0.84 -27.17 8.48
C PRO A 81 -0.38 -28.24 7.50
N ASP A 82 0.90 -28.62 7.57
CA ASP A 82 1.46 -29.77 6.86
C ASP A 82 0.73 -31.04 7.34
N ASN A 83 -0.39 -31.37 6.70
CA ASN A 83 -1.06 -32.67 6.86
C ASN A 83 -0.42 -33.75 5.97
N THR A 84 0.57 -33.40 5.15
CA THR A 84 1.18 -34.32 4.17
C THR A 84 2.17 -35.32 4.78
N ASN A 85 2.45 -35.23 6.08
CA ASN A 85 3.27 -36.19 6.82
C ASN A 85 2.51 -36.88 7.98
N LYS A 86 1.32 -37.42 7.73
CA LYS A 86 0.88 -38.57 8.52
C LYS A 86 1.41 -39.84 7.86
N PRO A 87 2.37 -40.57 8.46
CA PRO A 87 2.66 -41.92 7.99
C PRO A 87 1.35 -42.69 8.08
N LYS A 88 0.87 -43.20 6.94
CA LYS A 88 -0.15 -44.24 6.93
C LYS A 88 0.51 -45.50 7.49
N ILE A 89 0.58 -45.58 8.81
CA ILE A 89 0.84 -46.84 9.48
C ILE A 89 -0.45 -47.65 9.33
N GLY A 90 -0.49 -48.45 8.26
CA GLY A 90 -1.41 -49.56 8.17
C GLY A 90 -1.00 -50.63 9.16
N ASN A 91 -1.91 -50.96 10.07
CA ASN A 91 -2.62 -52.25 10.14
C ASN A 91 -3.62 -52.19 11.29
#